data_AF-A0A5C5ZA23-F1
#
_entry.id   AF-A0A5C5ZA23-F1
#
_cell.length_a   1.000
_cell.length_b   1.000
_cell.length_c   1.000
_cell.angle_alpha   90.00
_cell.angle_beta   90.00
_cell.angle_gamma   90.00
#
_symmetry.space_group_name_H-M   'P 1'
#
loop_
_entity.id
_entity.type
_entity.pdbx_description
1 polymer ?
#
loop_
_entity_poly.entity_id
_entity_poly.type
_entity_poly.pdbx_seq_one_letter_code
_entity_poly.pdbx_strand_id
1 'polypeptide(L)'
;MRFSIDNIRATDRFAPPSEQQLRSEFFPFVDRYGQYMHGTWPGKTRSAGAIAAQHQAELVDLDAHPGPVDWDRYGGWAAGKKLEATGHFRTEKYRWKWWLVDPEG
;
A
#
# COMPACT_ATOMS: atom_id res chain seq x y z
N MET A 1 15.53 9.39 15.77
CA MET A 1 14.46 10.41 15.66
C MET A 1 14.04 10.79 17.07
N ARG A 2 14.17 12.06 17.47
CA ARG A 2 13.87 12.53 18.83
C ARG A 2 12.75 13.55 18.73
N PHE A 3 11.65 13.32 19.44
CA PHE A 3 10.53 14.26 19.52
C PHE A 3 10.43 14.82 20.93
N SER A 4 9.97 16.06 21.04
CA SER A 4 9.59 16.69 22.30
C SER A 4 8.14 17.14 22.21
N ILE A 5 7.34 16.78 23.21
CA ILE A 5 5.98 17.25 23.37
C ILE A 5 5.98 18.18 24.58
N ASP A 6 5.42 19.37 24.42
CA ASP A 6 5.32 20.38 25.46
C ASP A 6 4.01 21.17 25.28
N ASN A 7 3.59 21.91 26.31
CA ASN A 7 2.41 22.80 26.30
C ASN A 7 1.06 22.12 26.00
N ILE A 8 0.84 20.91 26.54
CA ILE A 8 -0.47 20.25 26.49
C ILE A 8 -1.46 21.02 27.36
N ARG A 9 -2.53 21.55 26.77
CA ARG A 9 -3.63 22.26 27.45
C ARG A 9 -4.96 21.98 26.76
N ALA A 10 -6.05 21.96 27.53
CA ALA A 10 -7.40 21.94 26.99
C ALA A 10 -7.95 23.38 26.95
N THR A 11 -8.53 23.78 25.83
CA THR A 11 -9.15 25.10 25.64
C THR A 11 -10.54 24.94 25.05
N ASP A 12 -11.50 25.72 25.58
CA ASP A 12 -12.89 25.80 25.13
C ASP A 12 -13.66 24.46 25.14
N ARG A 13 -14.96 24.54 24.81
CA ARG A 13 -15.79 23.34 24.57
C ARG A 13 -15.84 23.08 23.07
N PHE A 14 -15.39 21.91 22.66
CA PHE A 14 -15.60 21.45 21.29
C PHE A 14 -17.10 21.26 21.05
N ALA A 15 -17.63 21.95 20.04
CA ALA A 15 -18.95 21.70 19.49
C ALA A 15 -18.77 21.24 18.04
N PRO A 16 -19.27 20.05 17.66
CA PRO A 16 -19.18 19.60 16.27
C PRO A 16 -20.03 20.50 15.36
N PRO A 17 -19.67 20.65 14.08
CA PRO A 17 -20.47 21.39 13.11
C PRO A 17 -21.86 20.78 12.95
N SER A 18 -22.87 21.63 12.83
CA SER A 18 -24.23 21.22 12.48
C SER A 18 -24.31 20.64 11.07
N GLU A 19 -25.38 19.90 10.78
CA GLU A 19 -25.62 19.38 9.44
C GLU A 19 -25.71 20.49 8.38
N GLN A 20 -26.30 21.64 8.72
CA GLN A 20 -26.38 22.79 7.81
C GLN A 20 -24.99 23.31 7.45
N GLN A 21 -24.10 23.46 8.44
CA GLN A 21 -22.71 23.86 8.23
C GLN A 21 -21.94 22.84 7.39
N LEU A 22 -22.13 21.55 7.68
CA LEU A 22 -21.51 20.48 6.88
C LEU A 22 -22.02 20.52 5.43
N ARG A 23 -23.30 20.78 5.20
CA ARG A 23 -23.88 20.88 3.85
C ARG A 23 -23.39 22.11 3.08
N SER A 24 -23.10 23.22 3.75
CA SER A 24 -22.61 24.44 3.10
C SER A 24 -21.09 24.46 2.89
N GLU A 25 -20.32 23.83 3.78
CA GLU A 25 -18.86 24.01 3.82
C GLU A 25 -18.07 22.72 3.55
N PHE A 26 -18.66 21.54 3.75
CA PHE A 26 -17.92 20.27 3.70
C PHE A 26 -18.44 19.30 2.62
N PHE A 27 -19.76 19.15 2.47
CA PHE A 27 -20.36 18.25 1.49
C PHE A 27 -20.53 18.92 0.11
N PRO A 28 -20.30 18.19 -1.00
CA PRO A 28 -19.66 16.88 -1.04
C PRO A 28 -18.16 16.98 -0.71
N PHE A 29 -17.63 15.98 0.02
CA PHE A 29 -16.20 15.86 0.31
C PHE A 29 -15.54 14.71 -0.46
N VAL A 30 -16.29 14.00 -1.31
CA VAL A 30 -15.84 12.86 -2.12
C VAL A 30 -16.10 13.18 -3.59
N ASP A 31 -15.05 13.14 -4.42
CA ASP A 31 -15.16 13.39 -5.85
C ASP A 31 -15.70 12.18 -6.60
N ARG A 32 -15.92 12.32 -7.92
CA ARG A 32 -16.40 11.24 -8.79
C ARG A 32 -15.49 10.01 -8.88
N TYR A 33 -14.26 10.10 -8.38
CA TYR A 33 -13.28 9.01 -8.33
C TYR A 33 -13.16 8.42 -6.92
N GLY A 34 -14.00 8.84 -5.96
CA GLY A 34 -13.94 8.36 -4.58
C GLY A 34 -12.88 9.03 -3.72
N GLN A 35 -12.23 10.10 -4.20
CA GLN A 35 -11.14 10.76 -3.48
C GLN A 35 -11.64 11.96 -2.66
N TYR A 36 -10.93 12.29 -1.57
CA TYR A 36 -11.22 13.48 -0.79
C TYR A 36 -11.11 14.76 -1.62
N MET A 37 -12.18 15.55 -1.74
CA MET A 37 -12.26 16.71 -2.64
C MET A 37 -11.34 17.85 -2.24
N HIS A 38 -11.29 18.16 -0.94
CA HIS A 38 -10.66 19.39 -0.45
C HIS A 38 -9.14 19.27 -0.24
N GLY A 39 -8.57 18.08 -0.43
CA GLY A 39 -7.13 17.84 -0.31
C GLY A 39 -6.44 17.70 -1.67
N THR A 40 -5.17 18.06 -1.75
CA THR A 40 -4.30 17.73 -2.88
C THR A 40 -3.06 17.02 -2.36
N TRP A 41 -2.67 15.93 -3.02
CA TRP A 41 -1.47 15.16 -2.69
C TRP A 41 -0.84 14.60 -3.98
N PRO A 42 0.45 14.22 -3.95
CA PRO A 42 1.10 13.55 -5.08
C PRO A 42 0.33 12.30 -5.51
N GLY A 43 0.04 12.18 -6.81
CA GLY A 43 -0.70 11.04 -7.37
C GLY A 43 -2.22 11.18 -7.40
N LYS A 44 -2.82 12.22 -6.79
CA LYS A 44 -4.28 12.42 -6.83
C LYS A 44 -4.78 12.60 -8.27
N THR A 45 -5.75 11.78 -8.66
CA THR A 45 -6.36 11.80 -10.00
C THR A 45 -7.27 13.00 -10.16
N ARG A 46 -7.13 13.75 -11.26
CA ARG A 46 -7.96 14.93 -11.57
C ARG A 46 -8.89 14.75 -12.76
N SER A 47 -8.67 13.71 -13.57
CA SER A 47 -9.43 13.46 -14.79
C SER A 47 -9.39 11.99 -15.18
N ALA A 48 -10.35 11.55 -15.99
CA ALA A 48 -10.32 10.22 -16.59
C ALA A 48 -9.07 10.02 -17.48
N GLY A 49 -8.61 11.07 -18.14
CA GLY A 49 -7.36 11.05 -18.90
C GLY A 49 -6.13 10.83 -18.02
N ALA A 50 -6.11 11.36 -16.78
CA ALA A 50 -5.03 11.09 -15.84
C ALA A 50 -5.01 9.62 -15.40
N ILE A 51 -6.18 8.99 -15.20
CA ILE A 51 -6.26 7.54 -14.92
C ILE A 51 -5.65 6.74 -16.07
N ALA A 52 -6.06 7.04 -17.31
CA ALA A 52 -5.52 6.36 -18.49
C ALA A 52 -4.00 6.54 -18.61
N ALA A 53 -3.49 7.76 -18.37
CA ALA A 53 -2.06 8.03 -18.41
C ALA A 53 -1.29 7.29 -17.30
N GLN A 54 -1.82 7.28 -16.07
CA GLN A 54 -1.23 6.54 -14.94
C GLN A 54 -1.18 5.04 -15.22
N HIS A 55 -2.26 4.48 -15.76
CA HIS A 55 -2.32 3.07 -16.15
C HIS A 55 -1.28 2.74 -17.23
N GLN A 56 -1.11 3.58 -18.25
CA GLN A 56 -0.06 3.36 -19.27
C GLN A 56 1.34 3.46 -18.68
N ALA A 57 1.58 4.42 -17.77
CA ALA A 57 2.86 4.54 -17.09
C ALA A 57 3.16 3.31 -16.21
N GLU A 58 2.16 2.77 -15.51
CA GLU A 58 2.28 1.56 -14.71
C GLU A 58 2.60 0.34 -15.59
N LEU A 59 1.94 0.17 -16.73
CA LEU A 59 2.25 -0.93 -17.66
C LEU A 59 3.70 -0.88 -18.15
N VAL A 60 4.19 0.31 -18.52
CA VAL A 60 5.59 0.49 -18.94
C VAL A 60 6.56 0.17 -17.80
N ASP A 61 6.23 0.56 -16.57
CA ASP A 61 7.06 0.26 -15.40
C ASP A 61 7.09 -1.24 -15.08
N LEU A 62 5.94 -1.93 -15.16
CA LEU A 62 5.84 -3.37 -14.96
C LEU A 62 6.62 -4.15 -16.03
N ASP A 63 6.55 -3.72 -17.28
CA ASP A 63 7.33 -4.32 -18.37
C ASP A 63 8.84 -4.12 -18.17
N ALA A 64 9.25 -2.97 -17.62
CA ALA A 64 10.64 -2.67 -17.31
C ALA A 64 11.17 -3.43 -16.08
N HIS A 65 10.29 -3.85 -15.17
CA HIS A 65 10.64 -4.49 -13.90
C HIS A 65 9.86 -5.81 -13.68
N PRO A 66 10.11 -6.87 -14.49
CA PRO A 66 9.33 -8.12 -14.50
C PRO A 66 9.45 -9.01 -13.23
N GLY A 67 9.99 -8.48 -12.13
CA GLY A 67 10.23 -9.20 -10.88
C GLY A 67 11.59 -9.90 -10.82
N PRO A 68 11.93 -10.53 -9.67
CA PRO A 68 13.22 -11.16 -9.49
C PRO A 68 13.39 -12.41 -10.36
N VAL A 69 14.49 -12.48 -11.12
CA VAL A 69 14.81 -13.61 -12.00
C VAL A 69 15.12 -14.91 -11.26
N ASP A 70 15.47 -14.81 -9.97
CA ASP A 70 15.85 -15.96 -9.13
C ASP A 70 14.65 -16.53 -8.33
N TRP A 71 13.42 -16.19 -8.72
CA TRP A 71 12.22 -16.75 -8.12
C TRP A 71 11.71 -17.94 -8.92
N ASP A 72 11.28 -18.98 -8.20
CA ASP A 72 10.55 -20.07 -8.79
C ASP A 72 9.06 -19.69 -9.01
N ARG A 73 8.23 -20.61 -9.50
CA ARG A 73 6.81 -20.35 -9.75
C ARG A 73 5.98 -20.06 -8.49
N TYR A 74 6.52 -20.33 -7.30
CA TYR A 74 5.88 -20.11 -6.01
C TYR A 74 6.47 -18.92 -5.24
N GLY A 75 7.46 -18.21 -5.83
CA GLY A 75 8.16 -17.09 -5.18
C GLY A 75 9.28 -17.54 -4.23
N GLY A 76 9.67 -18.81 -4.27
CA GLY A 76 10.82 -19.34 -3.58
C GLY A 76 12.14 -19.01 -4.27
N TRP A 77 13.25 -19.18 -3.56
CA TRP A 77 14.57 -18.84 -4.08
C TRP A 77 15.12 -19.97 -4.96
N ALA A 78 14.96 -19.85 -6.28
CA ALA A 78 15.30 -20.88 -7.26
C ALA A 78 16.80 -21.24 -7.29
N ALA A 79 17.67 -20.23 -7.10
CA ALA A 79 19.12 -20.43 -6.99
C ALA A 79 19.57 -20.84 -5.57
N GLY A 80 18.62 -20.95 -4.64
CA GLY A 80 18.86 -21.23 -3.24
C GLY A 80 19.07 -22.71 -2.92
N LYS A 81 19.19 -23.00 -1.62
CA LYS A 81 19.22 -24.37 -1.14
C LYS A 81 17.82 -24.98 -1.28
N LYS A 82 17.70 -25.97 -2.16
CA LYS A 82 16.52 -26.82 -2.26
C LYS A 82 16.39 -27.73 -1.03
N LEU A 83 15.30 -27.61 -0.30
CA LEU A 83 14.87 -28.43 0.82
C LEU A 83 13.88 -29.49 0.31
N GLU A 84 13.30 -30.27 1.21
CA GLU A 84 12.36 -31.33 0.83
C GLU A 84 11.05 -30.74 0.26
N ALA A 85 10.72 -31.16 -0.96
CA ALA A 85 9.49 -30.82 -1.65
C ALA A 85 8.33 -31.68 -1.14
N THR A 86 7.29 -31.06 -0.56
CA THR A 86 6.11 -31.78 -0.06
C THR A 86 4.84 -31.47 -0.86
N GLY A 87 4.96 -30.67 -1.92
CA GLY A 87 3.83 -30.21 -2.73
C GLY A 87 2.97 -29.14 -2.05
N HIS A 88 3.35 -28.69 -0.85
CA HIS A 88 2.67 -27.64 -0.10
C HIS A 88 3.69 -26.74 0.60
N PHE A 89 3.33 -25.49 0.85
CA PHE A 89 4.14 -24.63 1.71
C PHE A 89 4.28 -25.23 3.10
N ARG A 90 5.48 -25.15 3.67
CA ARG A 90 5.77 -25.65 5.03
C ARG A 90 6.84 -24.79 5.70
N THR A 91 7.03 -24.96 7.00
CA THR A 91 8.09 -24.29 7.74
C THR A 91 9.27 -25.23 7.97
N GLU A 92 10.49 -24.71 7.86
CA GLU A 92 11.70 -25.45 8.23
C GLU A 92 12.73 -24.53 8.88
N LYS A 93 13.43 -25.04 9.89
CA LYS A 93 14.56 -24.34 10.49
C LYS A 93 15.85 -24.71 9.74
N TYR A 94 16.28 -23.84 8.84
CA TYR A 94 17.53 -23.98 8.08
C TYR A 94 18.61 -23.01 8.60
N ARG A 95 19.78 -23.55 8.96
CA ARG A 95 20.93 -22.79 9.51
C ARG A 95 20.52 -21.81 10.62
N TRP A 96 19.81 -22.33 11.61
CA TRP A 96 19.33 -21.59 12.79
C TRP A 96 18.27 -20.51 12.52
N LYS A 97 17.80 -20.36 11.29
CA LYS A 97 16.74 -19.43 10.91
C LYS A 97 15.51 -20.19 10.44
N TRP A 98 14.33 -19.66 10.73
CA TRP A 98 13.07 -20.20 10.22
C TRP A 98 12.80 -19.68 8.82
N TRP A 99 12.45 -20.59 7.92
CA TRP A 99 12.09 -20.32 6.54
C TRP A 99 10.71 -20.90 6.25
N LEU A 100 9.98 -20.22 5.35
CA LEU A 100 8.94 -20.86 4.58
C LEU A 100 9.61 -21.57 3.41
N VAL A 101 9.27 -22.83 3.22
CA VAL A 101 9.72 -23.69 2.11
C VAL A 101 8.54 -23.82 1.16
N ASP A 102 8.79 -23.67 -0.13
CA ASP A 102 7.73 -23.70 -1.14
C ASP A 102 7.35 -25.17 -1.48
N PRO A 103 6.27 -25.39 -2.26
CA PRO A 103 5.85 -26.73 -2.67
C PRO A 103 6.92 -27.58 -3.38
N GLU A 104 7.89 -26.94 -4.03
CA GLU A 104 9.03 -27.55 -4.71
C GLU A 104 10.27 -27.70 -3.84
N GLY A 105 10.31 -27.13 -2.65
CA GLY A 105 11.41 -27.25 -1.69
C GLY A 105 12.19 -25.96 -1.56
#